data_AF-A0AAD8DXJ8-F1
#
_entry.id   AF-A0AAD8DXJ8-F1
#
_cell.length_a   1.000
_cell.length_b   1.000
_cell.length_c   1.000
_cell.angle_alpha   90.00
_cell.angle_beta   90.00
_cell.angle_gamma   90.00
#
_symmetry.space_group_name_H-M   'P 1'
#
loop_
_entity.id
_entity.type
_entity.pdbx_description
1 polymer ?
#
loop_
_entity_poly.entity_id
_entity_poly.type
_entity_poly.pdbx_seq_one_letter_code
_entity_poly.pdbx_strand_id
1 'polypeptide(L)'
;MISEFEKEKVFWTRKMNLKLVKFMESRPNIWNPKHPKYTSVKYRDKTYAEFAAQYGNEFTGQAVKDRWTNIRSTFANYLRKLKASQAKGMGEECKISWHLWDHCQFLLKVNKNVQADTTDDGNEDFKDDTIREEEENVFSDDSSEKSSNKLDPTCQNIANGILNVFRGVQNDAFGIDNTKHGQIGQLVTSKLSQMSSYDAAQFSSKIMEILLLYHEDNPFNPNNVKSEGI
;
A
#
# COMPACT_ATOMS: atom_id res chain seq x y z
N MET A 1 -6.17 1.38 -27.34
CA MET A 1 -5.18 0.72 -26.46
C MET A 1 -5.76 0.86 -25.06
N ILE A 2 -6.42 -0.20 -24.59
CA ILE A 2 -7.08 -0.21 -23.29
C ILE A 2 -5.99 -0.16 -22.22
N SER A 3 -6.06 0.85 -21.35
CA SER A 3 -5.11 1.05 -20.26
C SER A 3 -5.03 -0.21 -19.39
N GLU A 4 -3.83 -0.58 -18.93
CA GLU A 4 -3.61 -1.74 -18.06
C GLU A 4 -4.47 -1.68 -16.78
N PHE A 5 -4.92 -0.48 -16.41
CA PHE A 5 -5.90 -0.22 -15.35
C PHE A 5 -7.29 -0.82 -15.60
N GLU A 6 -7.73 -1.02 -16.84
CA GLU A 6 -9.04 -1.61 -17.13
C GLU A 6 -9.05 -3.15 -16.99
N LYS A 7 -7.88 -3.79 -16.89
CA LYS A 7 -7.79 -5.24 -16.65
C LYS A 7 -8.07 -5.59 -15.18
N GLU A 8 -7.79 -4.68 -14.25
CA GLU A 8 -7.97 -4.92 -12.83
C GLU A 8 -9.38 -4.48 -12.40
N LYS A 9 -10.35 -5.40 -12.49
CA LYS A 9 -11.74 -5.17 -12.06
C LYS A 9 -11.89 -4.84 -10.57
N VAL A 10 -10.81 -4.92 -9.79
CA VAL A 10 -10.82 -4.88 -8.33
C VAL A 10 -9.68 -4.01 -7.82
N PHE A 11 -10.01 -2.89 -7.17
CA PHE A 11 -9.02 -1.97 -6.61
C PHE A 11 -8.68 -2.25 -5.14
N TRP A 12 -7.40 -2.47 -4.83
CA TRP A 12 -6.94 -2.81 -3.48
C TRP A 12 -6.46 -1.62 -2.65
N THR A 13 -7.38 -0.96 -1.95
CA THR A 13 -7.03 0.13 -1.01
C THR A 13 -6.16 -0.35 0.17
N ARG A 14 -5.38 0.56 0.80
CA ARG A 14 -4.60 0.25 2.02
C ARG A 14 -5.47 -0.33 3.14
N LYS A 15 -6.67 0.23 3.34
CA LYS A 15 -7.64 -0.25 4.33
C LYS A 15 -8.13 -1.66 4.02
N MET A 16 -8.36 -1.98 2.74
CA MET A 16 -8.78 -3.31 2.33
C MET A 16 -7.67 -4.34 2.47
N ASN A 17 -6.43 -3.98 2.10
CA ASN A 17 -5.26 -4.83 2.37
C ASN A 17 -5.11 -5.12 3.86
N LEU A 18 -5.28 -4.11 4.73
CA LEU A 18 -5.23 -4.31 6.17
C LEU A 18 -6.34 -5.26 6.66
N LYS A 19 -7.57 -5.10 6.17
CA LYS A 19 -8.68 -6.01 6.49
C LYS A 19 -8.38 -7.43 6.02
N LEU A 20 -7.81 -7.59 4.83
CA LEU A 20 -7.39 -8.88 4.30
C LEU A 20 -6.36 -9.55 5.21
N VAL A 21 -5.30 -8.84 5.60
CA VAL A 21 -4.25 -9.39 6.48
C VAL A 21 -4.82 -9.84 7.81
N LYS A 22 -5.64 -9.01 8.47
CA LYS A 22 -6.30 -9.36 9.74
C LYS A 22 -7.24 -10.56 9.61
N PHE A 23 -7.99 -10.64 8.52
CA PHE A 23 -8.86 -11.77 8.24
C PHE A 23 -8.05 -13.06 8.05
N MET A 24 -6.94 -13.01 7.30
CA MET A 24 -6.07 -14.16 7.12
C MET A 24 -5.39 -14.57 8.43
N GLU A 25 -4.95 -13.62 9.26
CA GLU A 25 -4.39 -13.90 10.58
C GLU A 25 -5.33 -14.76 11.43
N SER A 26 -6.62 -14.43 11.46
CA SER A 26 -7.65 -15.20 12.20
C SER A 26 -7.93 -16.60 11.65
N ARG A 27 -7.37 -16.97 10.50
CA ARG A 27 -7.65 -18.22 9.78
C ARG A 27 -6.38 -19.04 9.54
N PRO A 28 -5.94 -19.83 10.53
CA PRO A 28 -4.70 -20.60 10.46
C PRO A 28 -4.62 -21.56 9.26
N ASN A 29 -5.75 -22.02 8.71
CA ASN A 29 -5.79 -22.86 7.52
C ASN A 29 -5.20 -22.20 6.26
N ILE A 30 -4.97 -20.88 6.25
CA ILE A 30 -4.36 -20.17 5.11
C ILE A 30 -2.85 -20.00 5.24
N TRP A 31 -2.33 -19.93 6.46
CA TRP A 31 -0.95 -19.48 6.69
C TRP A 31 -0.13 -20.38 7.62
N ASN A 32 -0.77 -21.27 8.39
CA ASN A 32 -0.10 -22.16 9.32
C ASN A 32 0.01 -23.57 8.71
N PRO A 33 1.21 -24.03 8.29
CA PRO A 33 1.44 -25.37 7.76
C PRO A 33 1.06 -26.49 8.73
N LYS A 34 1.10 -26.24 10.04
CA LYS A 34 0.73 -27.21 11.07
C LYS A 34 -0.79 -27.38 11.22
N HIS A 35 -1.59 -26.53 10.58
CA HIS A 35 -3.04 -26.63 10.65
C HIS A 35 -3.52 -27.79 9.77
N PRO A 36 -4.37 -28.71 10.26
CA PRO A 36 -4.79 -29.90 9.50
C PRO A 36 -5.46 -29.60 8.15
N LYS A 37 -6.06 -28.41 8.02
CA LYS A 37 -6.74 -27.95 6.79
C LYS A 37 -5.85 -27.10 5.87
N TYR A 38 -4.56 -26.94 6.17
CA TYR A 38 -3.64 -26.12 5.38
C TYR A 38 -3.42 -26.67 3.97
N THR A 39 -3.26 -27.98 3.86
CA THR A 39 -3.08 -28.68 2.57
C THR A 39 -4.38 -28.77 1.77
N SER A 40 -5.53 -28.52 2.40
CA SER A 40 -6.82 -28.64 1.74
C SER A 40 -7.15 -27.39 0.91
N VAL A 41 -6.98 -27.51 -0.41
CA VAL A 41 -7.35 -26.49 -1.39
C VAL A 41 -8.80 -26.04 -1.20
N LYS A 42 -9.74 -26.98 -1.00
CA LYS A 42 -11.16 -26.69 -0.77
C LYS A 42 -11.40 -25.71 0.40
N TYR A 43 -10.71 -25.90 1.52
CA TYR A 43 -10.89 -25.02 2.69
C TYR A 43 -10.20 -23.66 2.51
N ARG A 44 -9.09 -23.62 1.76
CA ARG A 44 -8.42 -22.36 1.40
C ARG A 44 -9.27 -21.53 0.44
N ASP A 45 -9.79 -22.14 -0.62
CA ASP A 45 -10.64 -21.46 -1.59
C ASP A 45 -11.95 -20.99 -0.96
N LYS A 46 -12.54 -21.80 -0.06
CA LYS A 46 -13.67 -21.36 0.75
C LYS A 46 -13.35 -20.11 1.57
N THR A 47 -12.16 -20.05 2.18
CA THR A 47 -11.73 -18.89 2.96
C THR A 47 -11.56 -17.65 2.09
N TYR A 48 -11.00 -17.79 0.89
CA TYR A 48 -10.88 -16.68 -0.06
C TYR A 48 -12.26 -16.18 -0.52
N ALA A 49 -13.18 -17.11 -0.82
CA ALA A 49 -14.55 -16.79 -1.18
C ALA A 49 -15.31 -16.06 -0.06
N GLU A 50 -15.11 -16.46 1.21
CA GLU A 50 -15.72 -15.80 2.37
C GLU A 50 -15.22 -14.36 2.58
N PHE A 51 -13.97 -14.06 2.24
CA PHE A 51 -13.50 -12.66 2.23
C PHE A 51 -14.15 -11.90 1.08
N ALA A 52 -14.14 -12.49 -0.12
CA ALA A 52 -14.67 -11.88 -1.34
C ALA A 52 -16.16 -11.51 -1.19
N ALA A 53 -16.95 -12.38 -0.55
CA ALA A 53 -18.38 -12.16 -0.30
C ALA A 53 -18.69 -10.89 0.51
N GLN A 54 -17.72 -10.32 1.24
CA GLN A 54 -17.90 -9.06 1.98
C GLN A 54 -17.88 -7.82 1.07
N TYR A 55 -17.45 -7.96 -0.19
CA TYR A 55 -17.19 -6.86 -1.12
C TYR A 55 -18.03 -6.95 -2.41
N GLY A 56 -19.03 -7.84 -2.45
CA GLY A 56 -19.98 -7.96 -3.56
C GLY A 56 -19.52 -8.86 -4.71
N ASN A 57 -20.35 -8.96 -5.75
CA ASN A 57 -20.22 -9.95 -6.82
C ASN A 57 -19.01 -9.75 -7.74
N GLU A 58 -18.43 -8.54 -7.77
CA GLU A 58 -17.25 -8.23 -8.58
C GLU A 58 -15.95 -8.72 -7.94
N PHE A 59 -16.00 -9.02 -6.63
CA PHE A 59 -14.87 -9.56 -5.89
C PHE A 59 -14.87 -11.08 -5.96
N THR A 60 -13.85 -11.66 -6.58
CA THR A 60 -13.72 -13.12 -6.67
C THR A 60 -12.75 -13.65 -5.63
N GLY A 61 -12.95 -14.90 -5.19
CA GLY A 61 -11.99 -15.60 -4.34
C GLY A 61 -10.60 -15.70 -4.99
N GLN A 62 -10.54 -15.75 -6.32
CA GLN A 62 -9.28 -15.75 -7.07
C GLN A 62 -8.52 -14.42 -6.90
N ALA A 63 -9.20 -13.27 -7.03
CA ALA A 63 -8.57 -11.96 -6.77
C ALA A 63 -8.03 -11.84 -5.34
N VAL A 64 -8.74 -12.39 -4.35
CA VAL A 64 -8.27 -12.46 -2.95
C VAL A 64 -7.01 -13.32 -2.82
N LYS A 65 -6.99 -14.49 -3.47
CA LYS A 65 -5.86 -15.41 -3.46
C LYS A 65 -4.62 -14.77 -4.07
N ASP A 66 -4.76 -14.12 -5.23
CA ASP A 66 -3.65 -13.46 -5.92
C ASP A 66 -3.11 -12.31 -5.08
N ARG A 67 -3.99 -11.49 -4.50
CA ARG A 67 -3.57 -10.41 -3.61
C ARG A 67 -2.85 -10.91 -2.37
N TRP A 68 -3.38 -11.95 -1.72
CA TRP A 68 -2.76 -12.55 -0.55
C TRP A 68 -1.37 -13.13 -0.87
N THR A 69 -1.24 -13.76 -2.03
CA THR A 69 0.04 -14.27 -2.54
C THR A 69 1.05 -13.14 -2.68
N ASN A 70 0.65 -12.03 -3.32
CA ASN A 70 1.51 -10.85 -3.47
C ASN A 70 1.95 -10.28 -2.11
N ILE A 71 1.04 -10.13 -1.14
CA ILE A 71 1.36 -9.66 0.21
C ILE A 71 2.41 -10.57 0.87
N ARG A 72 2.23 -11.89 0.81
CA ARG A 72 3.21 -12.85 1.37
C ARG A 72 4.56 -12.74 0.68
N SER A 73 4.60 -12.63 -0.64
CA SER A 73 5.84 -12.48 -1.41
C SER A 73 6.57 -11.19 -1.03
N THR A 74 5.85 -10.06 -0.93
CA THR A 74 6.42 -8.79 -0.46
C THR A 74 6.99 -8.92 0.95
N PHE A 75 6.27 -9.57 1.87
CA PHE A 75 6.75 -9.80 3.22
C PHE A 75 8.03 -10.67 3.24
N ALA A 76 8.06 -11.76 2.47
CA ALA A 76 9.23 -12.62 2.34
C ALA A 76 10.45 -11.85 1.78
N ASN A 77 10.24 -10.95 0.82
CA ASN A 77 11.30 -10.10 0.27
C ASN A 77 11.90 -9.19 1.35
N TYR A 78 11.05 -8.53 2.14
CA TYR A 78 11.51 -7.70 3.26
C TYR A 78 12.25 -8.53 4.33
N LEU A 79 11.81 -9.75 4.61
CA LEU A 79 12.53 -10.65 5.51
C LEU A 79 13.91 -11.04 4.99
N ARG A 80 14.04 -11.32 3.69
CA ARG A 80 15.36 -11.61 3.09
C ARG A 80 16.28 -10.40 3.17
N LYS A 81 15.76 -9.20 2.88
CA LYS A 81 16.52 -7.93 3.02
C LYS A 81 17.01 -7.71 4.45
N LEU A 82 16.14 -7.92 5.44
CA LEU A 82 16.49 -7.78 6.86
C LEU A 82 17.57 -8.79 7.30
N LYS A 83 17.46 -10.06 6.87
CA LYS A 83 18.47 -11.09 7.16
C LYS A 83 19.80 -10.77 6.49
N ALA A 84 19.77 -10.31 5.24
CA ALA A 84 20.97 -9.94 4.50
C ALA A 84 21.68 -8.74 5.15
N SER A 85 20.94 -7.73 5.63
CA SER A 85 21.53 -6.58 6.33
C SER A 85 22.15 -6.99 7.67
N GLN A 86 21.49 -7.88 8.42
CA GLN A 86 22.02 -8.42 9.68
C GLN A 86 23.31 -9.22 9.48
N ALA A 87 23.38 -10.05 8.43
CA ALA A 87 24.56 -10.86 8.12
C ALA A 87 25.76 -10.01 7.68
N LYS A 88 25.54 -8.83 7.09
CA LYS A 88 26.60 -7.95 6.57
C LYS A 88 27.28 -7.10 7.66
N GLY A 89 26.88 -7.25 8.93
CA GLY A 89 27.50 -6.54 10.07
C GLY A 89 27.35 -5.02 10.03
N MET A 90 26.57 -4.49 9.08
CA MET A 90 26.32 -3.07 8.92
C MET A 90 25.27 -2.70 9.97
N GLY A 91 25.72 -2.19 11.12
CA GLY A 91 24.92 -1.91 12.32
C GLY A 91 23.85 -0.83 12.17
N GLU A 92 23.39 -0.54 10.94
CA GLU A 92 22.20 0.25 10.71
C GLU A 92 20.99 -0.68 10.68
N GLU A 93 20.09 -0.47 11.65
CA GLU A 93 18.82 -1.17 11.71
C GLU A 93 18.05 -0.94 10.39
N CYS A 94 17.95 -1.99 9.56
CA CYS A 94 17.17 -1.93 8.32
C CYS A 94 15.70 -1.64 8.68
N LYS A 95 15.31 -0.36 8.60
CA LYS A 95 13.97 0.10 8.95
C LYS A 95 13.01 -0.19 7.79
N ILE A 96 12.12 -1.14 8.00
CA ILE A 96 11.12 -1.51 7.01
C ILE A 96 9.95 -0.53 7.09
N SER A 97 9.70 0.22 6.01
CA SER A 97 8.65 1.26 5.91
C SER A 97 7.32 0.75 5.33
N TRP A 98 7.18 -0.56 5.10
CA TRP A 98 6.00 -1.11 4.46
C TRP A 98 4.80 -1.16 5.41
N HIS A 99 3.69 -0.52 5.01
CA HIS A 99 2.49 -0.34 5.84
C HIS A 99 1.78 -1.62 6.34
N LEU A 100 2.11 -2.80 5.80
CA LEU A 100 1.59 -4.09 6.27
C LEU A 100 2.60 -4.89 7.08
N TRP A 101 3.81 -4.38 7.28
CA TRP A 101 4.91 -5.08 7.93
C TRP A 101 4.52 -5.63 9.30
N ASP A 102 4.05 -4.75 10.19
CA ASP A 102 3.67 -5.11 11.56
C ASP A 102 2.50 -6.11 11.58
N HIS A 103 1.57 -5.96 10.65
CA HIS A 103 0.41 -6.83 10.54
C HIS A 103 0.75 -8.21 9.98
N CYS A 104 1.85 -8.37 9.25
CA CYS A 104 2.31 -9.65 8.72
C CYS A 104 3.22 -10.42 9.69
N GLN A 105 3.59 -9.85 10.85
CA GLN A 105 4.51 -10.49 11.79
C GLN A 105 4.02 -11.84 12.33
N PHE A 106 2.71 -12.10 12.35
CA PHE A 106 2.18 -13.40 12.77
C PHE A 106 2.69 -14.56 11.89
N LEU A 107 3.06 -14.29 10.64
CA LEU A 107 3.65 -15.27 9.74
C LEU A 107 5.01 -15.80 10.24
N LEU A 108 5.70 -15.04 11.11
CA LEU A 108 6.96 -15.48 11.74
C LEU A 108 6.74 -16.48 12.87
N LYS A 109 5.56 -16.53 13.48
CA LYS A 109 5.27 -17.38 14.65
C LYS A 109 5.43 -18.87 14.33
N VAL A 110 5.27 -19.26 13.06
CA VAL A 110 5.46 -20.65 12.60
C VAL A 110 6.95 -21.01 12.53
N ASN A 111 7.81 -20.07 12.12
CA ASN A 111 9.23 -20.33 11.86
C ASN A 111 10.11 -20.28 13.12
N LYS A 112 9.64 -19.67 14.22
CA LYS A 112 10.42 -19.57 15.47
C LYS A 112 10.66 -20.92 16.17
N ASN A 113 9.87 -21.95 15.86
CA ASN A 113 10.00 -23.27 16.50
C ASN A 113 10.82 -24.28 15.67
N VAL A 114 11.52 -23.85 14.61
CA VAL A 114 12.41 -24.73 13.82
C VAL A 114 13.87 -24.59 14.24
N GLN A 115 14.22 -23.59 15.08
CA GLN A 115 15.61 -23.39 15.53
C GLN A 115 15.87 -23.80 16.99
N ALA A 116 14.96 -24.56 17.60
CA ALA A 116 15.13 -25.05 18.96
C ALA A 116 14.74 -26.54 19.06
N ASP A 117 15.27 -27.37 18.15
CA ASP A 117 15.64 -28.74 18.52
C ASP A 117 16.53 -29.38 17.43
N THR A 118 17.74 -29.75 17.86
CA THR A 118 18.60 -30.88 17.43
C THR A 118 18.71 -31.30 15.94
N THR A 119 19.95 -31.18 15.43
CA THR A 119 20.74 -32.17 14.65
C THR A 119 20.06 -33.08 13.61
N ASP A 120 20.58 -32.93 12.39
CA ASP A 120 20.90 -33.94 11.37
C ASP A 120 19.79 -34.62 10.52
N ASP A 121 20.10 -34.59 9.23
CA ASP A 121 19.64 -35.34 8.05
C ASP A 121 18.20 -35.23 7.51
N GLY A 122 18.11 -35.13 6.18
CA GLY A 122 16.88 -35.35 5.39
C GLY A 122 16.46 -34.24 4.43
N ASN A 123 17.05 -34.24 3.23
CA ASN A 123 16.60 -33.57 2.01
C ASN A 123 15.07 -33.63 1.78
N GLU A 124 14.40 -32.50 1.50
CA GLU A 124 13.27 -32.43 0.55
C GLU A 124 13.20 -31.05 -0.16
N ASP A 125 13.83 -31.02 -1.34
CA ASP A 125 13.41 -30.42 -2.62
C ASP A 125 12.41 -29.23 -2.60
N PHE A 126 12.91 -28.00 -2.68
CA PHE A 126 12.14 -26.85 -3.14
C PHE A 126 12.52 -26.55 -4.59
N LYS A 127 11.62 -26.93 -5.51
CA LYS A 127 11.74 -26.60 -6.93
C LYS A 127 11.61 -25.08 -7.14
N ASP A 128 12.71 -24.59 -7.69
CA ASP A 128 12.94 -23.35 -8.44
C ASP A 128 11.85 -23.10 -9.49
N ASP A 129 11.34 -21.87 -9.53
CA ASP A 129 10.78 -21.28 -10.75
C ASP A 129 11.33 -19.85 -10.86
N THR A 130 12.36 -19.76 -11.69
CA THR A 130 13.10 -18.61 -12.16
C THR A 130 12.21 -17.67 -12.98
N ILE A 131 12.10 -16.39 -12.61
CA ILE A 131 11.83 -15.29 -13.57
C ILE A 131 12.71 -14.08 -13.25
N ARG A 132 13.70 -13.92 -14.14
CA ARG A 132 14.50 -12.78 -14.60
C ARG A 132 14.37 -11.43 -13.87
N GLU A 133 15.54 -11.01 -13.40
CA GLU A 133 15.90 -9.65 -13.03
C GLU A 133 16.13 -8.82 -14.31
N GLU A 134 15.46 -7.68 -14.43
CA GLU A 134 15.92 -6.57 -15.26
C GLU A 134 16.49 -5.52 -14.31
N GLU A 135 17.80 -5.32 -14.43
CA GLU A 135 18.59 -4.32 -13.74
C GLU A 135 18.24 -2.93 -14.28
N GLU A 136 17.78 -2.03 -13.41
CA GLU A 136 18.00 -0.61 -13.61
C GLU A 136 18.82 -0.04 -12.45
N ASN A 137 20.07 0.17 -12.78
CA ASN A 137 21.06 1.01 -12.14
C ASN A 137 20.52 2.45 -12.05
N VAL A 138 20.77 3.15 -10.94
CA VAL A 138 21.29 4.54 -10.91
C VAL A 138 21.35 5.10 -9.48
N PHE A 139 22.54 5.64 -9.20
CA PHE A 139 22.93 6.63 -8.19
C PHE A 139 23.31 6.16 -6.78
N SER A 140 24.60 5.87 -6.66
CA SER A 140 25.41 6.15 -5.48
C SER A 140 25.26 7.61 -5.06
N ASP A 141 25.12 7.88 -3.77
CA ASP A 141 25.76 9.05 -3.20
C ASP A 141 26.48 8.66 -1.92
N ASP A 142 27.72 9.09 -1.91
CA ASP A 142 28.79 8.84 -0.97
C ASP A 142 28.68 9.86 0.16
N SER A 143 28.79 9.42 1.42
CA SER A 143 29.38 10.22 2.51
C SER A 143 29.40 9.43 3.80
N SER A 144 30.59 8.94 4.12
CA SER A 144 31.11 8.79 5.49
C SER A 144 30.82 10.06 6.32
N GLU A 145 30.57 10.09 7.64
CA GLU A 145 31.40 9.62 8.74
C GLU A 145 30.70 9.89 10.10
N LYS A 146 30.95 8.99 11.07
CA LYS A 146 31.17 9.19 12.53
C LYS A 146 30.33 10.20 13.35
N SER A 147 29.58 9.58 14.27
CA SER A 147 29.27 9.95 15.67
C SER A 147 30.15 11.03 16.34
N SER A 148 29.50 12.07 16.91
CA SER A 148 29.65 12.41 18.33
C SER A 148 28.53 13.34 18.82
N ASN A 149 27.96 12.98 19.98
CA ASN A 149 26.85 13.67 20.63
C ASN A 149 27.23 15.09 21.11
N LYS A 150 26.84 16.10 20.34
CA LYS A 150 26.30 17.38 20.81
C LYS A 150 25.25 17.76 19.80
N LEU A 151 23.98 17.92 20.21
CA LEU A 151 22.96 18.47 19.32
C LEU A 151 23.39 19.89 18.96
N ASP A 152 23.99 20.00 17.78
CA ASP A 152 24.39 21.26 17.18
C ASP A 152 23.13 22.12 17.04
N PRO A 153 23.10 23.35 17.58
CA PRO A 153 21.97 24.26 17.43
C PRO A 153 21.59 24.47 15.96
N THR A 154 22.55 24.30 15.04
CA THR A 154 22.31 24.31 13.59
C THR A 154 21.46 23.12 13.14
N CYS A 155 21.78 21.89 13.56
CA CYS A 155 20.97 20.71 13.27
C CYS A 155 19.56 20.82 13.87
N GLN A 156 19.42 21.46 15.03
CA GLN A 156 18.13 21.68 15.67
C GLN A 156 17.29 22.73 14.91
N ASN A 157 17.93 23.78 14.40
CA ASN A 157 17.31 24.76 13.51
C ASN A 157 16.94 24.16 12.15
N ILE A 158 17.76 23.26 11.61
CA ILE A 158 17.47 22.52 10.38
C ILE A 158 16.29 21.57 10.62
N ALA A 159 16.29 20.82 11.72
CA ALA A 159 15.17 19.94 12.07
C ALA A 159 13.86 20.71 12.27
N ASN A 160 13.92 21.89 12.91
CA ASN A 160 12.76 22.77 13.08
C ASN A 160 12.33 23.41 11.75
N GLY A 161 13.27 23.78 10.88
CA GLY A 161 12.99 24.27 9.53
C GLY A 161 12.29 23.19 8.68
N ILE A 162 12.79 21.96 8.73
CA ILE A 162 12.20 20.81 8.07
C ILE A 162 10.80 20.53 8.64
N LEU A 163 10.62 20.56 9.96
CA LEU A 163 9.30 20.40 10.60
C LEU A 163 8.30 21.49 10.20
N ASN A 164 8.75 22.74 10.03
CA ASN A 164 7.91 23.84 9.57
C ASN A 164 7.55 23.70 8.09
N VAL A 165 8.47 23.24 7.24
CA VAL A 165 8.19 22.89 5.84
C VAL A 165 7.15 21.76 5.79
N PHE A 166 7.30 20.70 6.59
CA PHE A 166 6.32 19.62 6.62
C PHE A 166 4.99 20.01 7.26
N ARG A 167 4.95 20.92 8.22
CA ARG A 167 3.70 21.53 8.73
C ARG A 167 3.02 22.37 7.66
N GLY A 168 3.78 23.12 6.86
CA GLY A 168 3.27 23.82 5.69
C GLY A 168 2.70 22.86 4.65
N VAL A 169 3.36 21.73 4.40
CA VAL A 169 2.89 20.69 3.47
C VAL A 169 1.66 19.93 3.97
N GLN A 170 1.54 19.70 5.28
CA GLN A 170 0.39 19.03 5.88
C GLN A 170 -0.86 19.91 5.99
N ASN A 171 -0.68 21.24 6.03
CA ASN A 171 -1.79 22.18 6.17
C ASN A 171 -2.06 23.01 4.93
N ASP A 172 -1.15 23.06 3.94
CA ASP A 172 -1.38 23.64 2.63
C ASP A 172 -0.13 23.59 1.70
N ALA A 173 0.21 22.43 1.13
CA ALA A 173 1.40 22.32 0.27
C ALA A 173 1.41 23.26 -0.97
N PHE A 174 0.25 23.80 -1.35
CA PHE A 174 0.10 24.65 -2.54
C PHE A 174 -0.69 25.96 -2.29
N GLY A 175 -0.95 26.35 -1.04
CA GLY A 175 -1.77 27.53 -0.75
C GLY A 175 -3.27 27.38 -1.08
N ILE A 176 -3.75 26.16 -1.37
CA ILE A 176 -5.12 25.81 -1.76
C ILE A 176 -6.09 26.07 -0.62
N ASP A 177 -5.75 25.70 0.61
CA ASP A 177 -6.64 25.69 1.77
C ASP A 177 -7.09 27.10 2.20
N ASN A 178 -6.29 28.12 1.86
CA ASN A 178 -6.64 29.54 2.05
C ASN A 178 -7.42 30.16 0.88
N THR A 179 -7.73 29.41 -0.17
CA THR A 179 -8.55 29.91 -1.29
C THR A 179 -10.04 29.68 -1.06
N LYS A 180 -10.87 30.51 -1.68
CA LYS A 180 -12.33 30.33 -1.75
C LYS A 180 -12.76 28.94 -2.27
N HIS A 181 -11.88 28.19 -2.92
CA HIS A 181 -12.21 26.90 -3.55
C HIS A 181 -11.50 25.72 -2.87
N GLY A 182 -10.46 25.94 -2.06
CA GLY A 182 -9.77 24.87 -1.34
C GLY A 182 -10.59 24.24 -0.24
N GLN A 183 -11.36 25.02 0.52
CA GLN A 183 -12.28 24.47 1.52
C GLN A 183 -13.29 23.50 0.90
N ILE A 184 -13.76 23.80 -0.32
CA ILE A 184 -14.62 22.91 -1.10
C ILE A 184 -13.85 21.67 -1.54
N GLY A 185 -12.63 21.84 -2.07
CA GLY A 185 -11.76 20.74 -2.48
C GLY A 185 -11.44 19.76 -1.33
N GLN A 186 -11.17 20.27 -0.13
CA GLN A 186 -10.97 19.47 1.07
C GLN A 186 -12.23 18.70 1.47
N LEU A 187 -13.39 19.36 1.47
CA LEU A 187 -14.66 18.73 1.81
C LEU A 187 -14.99 17.60 0.83
N VAL A 188 -14.80 17.85 -0.47
CA VAL A 188 -14.98 16.86 -1.54
C VAL A 188 -14.02 15.70 -1.35
N THR A 189 -12.73 15.97 -1.15
CA THR A 189 -11.70 14.93 -0.94
C THR A 189 -12.01 14.07 0.29
N SER A 190 -12.38 14.72 1.40
CA SER A 190 -12.79 14.05 2.63
C SER A 190 -13.99 13.13 2.39
N LYS A 191 -15.02 13.61 1.67
CA LYS A 191 -16.18 12.80 1.34
C LYS A 191 -15.88 11.64 0.40
N LEU A 192 -15.10 11.86 -0.65
CA LEU A 192 -14.69 10.79 -1.57
C LEU A 192 -13.87 9.71 -0.85
N SER A 193 -13.01 10.09 0.11
CA SER A 193 -12.22 9.14 0.89
C SER A 193 -13.04 8.22 1.81
N GLN A 194 -14.27 8.62 2.14
CA GLN A 194 -15.20 7.84 2.97
C GLN A 194 -16.04 6.86 2.15
N MET A 195 -16.11 7.04 0.83
CA MET A 195 -16.94 6.24 -0.08
C MET A 195 -16.25 4.93 -0.49
N SER A 196 -17.03 4.02 -1.08
CA SER A 196 -16.46 2.86 -1.78
C SER A 196 -15.65 3.32 -3.00
N SER A 197 -14.70 2.52 -3.48
CA SER A 197 -13.90 2.90 -4.64
C SER A 197 -14.73 3.10 -5.91
N TYR A 198 -15.78 2.30 -6.09
CA TYR A 198 -16.71 2.43 -7.20
C TYR A 198 -17.51 3.74 -7.13
N ASP A 199 -18.09 4.03 -5.97
CA ASP A 199 -18.87 5.26 -5.77
C ASP A 199 -17.95 6.50 -5.89
N ALA A 200 -16.77 6.45 -5.29
CA ALA A 200 -15.80 7.53 -5.39
C ALA A 200 -15.39 7.81 -6.84
N ALA A 201 -15.21 6.76 -7.67
CA ALA A 201 -14.91 6.91 -9.09
C ALA A 201 -16.09 7.53 -9.87
N GLN A 202 -17.32 7.06 -9.63
CA GLN A 202 -18.52 7.65 -10.24
C GLN A 202 -18.70 9.12 -9.86
N PHE A 203 -18.57 9.46 -8.57
CA PHE A 203 -18.69 10.84 -8.11
C PHE A 203 -17.56 11.71 -8.64
N SER A 204 -16.33 11.20 -8.69
CA SER A 204 -15.18 11.91 -9.29
C SER A 204 -15.42 12.24 -10.76
N SER A 205 -15.98 11.29 -11.54
CA SER A 205 -16.34 11.52 -12.94
C SER A 205 -17.37 12.64 -13.08
N LYS A 206 -18.43 12.63 -12.26
CA LYS A 206 -19.45 13.69 -12.28
C LYS A 206 -18.89 15.05 -11.88
N ILE A 207 -18.00 15.10 -10.89
CA ILE A 207 -17.33 16.34 -10.50
C ILE A 207 -16.51 16.89 -11.67
N MET A 208 -15.77 16.01 -12.37
CA MET A 208 -15.00 16.39 -13.55
C MET A 208 -15.90 16.92 -14.68
N GLU A 209 -17.01 16.25 -14.97
CA GLU A 209 -17.99 16.72 -15.97
C GLU A 209 -18.50 18.13 -15.67
N ILE A 210 -18.83 18.41 -14.41
CA ILE A 210 -19.27 19.76 -13.99
C ILE A 210 -18.14 20.78 -14.17
N LEU A 211 -16.92 20.45 -13.74
CA LEU A 211 -15.78 21.36 -13.88
C LEU A 211 -15.48 21.67 -15.35
N LEU A 212 -15.58 20.67 -16.23
CA LEU A 212 -15.42 20.85 -17.67
C LEU A 212 -16.56 21.67 -18.28
N LEU A 213 -17.80 21.50 -17.82
CA LEU A 213 -18.93 22.29 -18.28
C LEU A 213 -18.75 23.78 -17.97
N TYR A 214 -18.24 24.10 -16.77
CA TYR A 214 -18.05 25.47 -16.31
C TYR A 214 -16.67 26.06 -16.60
N HIS A 215 -15.82 25.36 -17.38
CA HIS A 215 -14.55 25.89 -17.82
C HIS A 215 -14.74 27.14 -18.71
N GLU A 216 -13.88 28.14 -18.58
CA GLU A 216 -14.03 29.44 -19.27
C GLU A 216 -14.10 29.28 -20.80
N ASP A 217 -13.31 28.35 -21.34
CA ASP A 217 -13.27 28.04 -22.78
C ASP A 217 -14.41 27.16 -23.28
N ASN A 218 -15.31 26.70 -22.41
CA ASN A 218 -16.43 25.85 -22.84
C ASN A 218 -17.53 26.72 -23.47
N PRO A 219 -17.91 26.50 -24.75
CA PRO A 219 -18.95 27.27 -25.42
C PRO A 219 -20.34 27.07 -24.81
N PHE A 220 -20.54 25.97 -24.08
CA PHE A 220 -21.78 25.65 -23.36
C PHE A 220 -21.71 26.05 -21.88
N ASN A 221 -20.66 26.75 -21.45
CA ASN A 221 -20.57 27.25 -20.10
C ASN A 221 -21.78 28.14 -19.81
N PRO A 222 -22.64 27.79 -18.85
CA PRO A 222 -23.83 28.58 -18.54
C PRO A 222 -23.51 30.03 -18.15
N ASN A 223 -22.30 30.30 -17.66
CA ASN A 223 -21.85 31.65 -17.31
C ASN A 223 -21.46 32.50 -18.55
N ASN A 224 -21.17 31.86 -19.68
CA ASN A 224 -20.80 32.54 -20.93
C ASN A 224 -22.02 32.91 -21.79
N VAL A 225 -23.17 32.28 -21.54
CA VAL A 225 -24.43 32.60 -22.21
C VAL A 225 -24.94 33.92 -21.64
N LYS A 226 -24.50 35.04 -22.22
CA LYS A 226 -25.12 36.34 -21.96
C LYS A 226 -26.60 36.23 -22.28
N SER A 227 -27.45 36.52 -21.29
CA SER A 227 -28.88 36.71 -21.47
C SER A 227 -29.10 37.83 -22.50
N GLU A 228 -29.33 37.46 -23.75
CA GLU A 228 -29.83 38.38 -24.76
C GLU A 228 -31.25 38.79 -24.38
N GLY A 229 -31.40 40.06 -23.98
CA GLY A 229 -32.61 40.87 -24.15
C GLY A 229 -33.86 40.50 -23.35
N ILE A 230 -34.11 41.24 -22.27
CA ILE A 230 -35.45 41.82 -22.00
C ILE A 230 -35.29 43.33 -22.07
#